data_AF-A0A7H0GUK7-F1
#
_entry.id   AF-A0A7H0GUK7-F1
#
_cell.length_a   1.000
_cell.length_b   1.000
_cell.length_c   1.000
_cell.angle_alpha   90.00
_cell.angle_beta   90.00
_cell.angle_gamma   90.00
#
_symmetry.space_group_name_H-M   'P 1'
#
loop_
_entity.id
_entity.type
_entity.pdbx_description
1 polymer ?
#
loop_
_entity_poly.entity_id
_entity_poly.type
_entity_poly.pdbx_seq_one_letter_code
_entity_poly.pdbx_strand_id
1 'polypeptide(L)'
;MESTLIPELNFLDAVPAPAATAPLSVDLPNLPPTVVASSLRRALLNGVISLAEKKLVFQYLRTPARILRAAKQVQLLRTTYYGEYQVQKVAYVAGRYYQEFQKPGWPSAAFNSYIATTLNRLVPFRPTQNAVQMVFLAITKKCPLACEHCFEWNALNQREKLSLADLRTMVANFQTRGVTQIFFSGGEPMVRINDMLEVLRTASSGTDFWVFTSGFNFTSANAQHLRQAGLTGVSISLDHHEPARHNAFRG
;
A
#
# COMPACT_ATOMS: atom_id res chain seq x y z
N MET A 1 -10.50 34.38 33.85
CA MET A 1 -11.07 33.08 33.44
C MET A 1 -9.95 32.07 33.55
N GLU A 2 -10.14 31.10 34.43
CA GLU A 2 -9.10 30.31 35.07
C GLU A 2 -8.27 29.44 34.13
N SER A 3 -6.97 29.44 34.41
CA SER A 3 -5.98 28.48 33.96
C SER A 3 -6.16 27.20 34.77
N THR A 4 -6.72 26.16 34.15
CA THR A 4 -6.70 24.80 34.71
C THR A 4 -5.54 24.03 34.11
N LEU A 5 -4.42 24.07 34.85
CA LEU A 5 -3.31 23.14 34.73
C LEU A 5 -3.83 21.70 34.85
N ILE A 6 -3.48 20.86 33.88
CA ILE A 6 -3.73 19.42 33.93
C ILE A 6 -2.90 18.85 35.10
N PRO A 7 -3.47 18.02 35.99
CA PRO A 7 -2.71 17.44 37.11
C PRO A 7 -1.58 16.54 36.59
N GLU A 8 -0.40 16.64 37.21
CA GLU A 8 0.76 15.79 36.91
C GLU A 8 0.43 14.30 37.06
N LEU A 9 0.58 13.55 35.97
CA LEU A 9 0.46 12.09 35.93
C LEU A 9 1.75 11.45 36.49
N ASN A 10 1.88 11.44 37.81
CA ASN A 10 3.03 10.88 38.55
C ASN A 10 3.10 9.33 38.60
N PHE A 11 2.71 8.64 37.52
CA PHE A 11 2.79 7.17 37.41
C PHE A 11 3.65 6.68 36.24
N LEU A 12 4.28 7.59 35.50
CA LEU A 12 5.29 7.26 34.50
C LEU A 12 6.66 7.40 35.14
N ASP A 13 7.06 6.38 35.93
CA ASP A 13 8.50 6.19 36.15
C ASP A 13 9.15 6.11 34.77
N ALA A 14 10.09 7.04 34.53
CA ALA A 14 10.75 7.18 33.25
C ALA A 14 11.32 5.83 32.80
N VAL A 15 10.70 5.23 31.79
CA VAL A 15 11.31 4.10 31.08
C VAL A 15 12.59 4.66 30.47
N PRO A 16 13.78 4.21 30.88
CA PRO A 16 15.01 4.73 30.31
C PRO A 16 14.97 4.48 28.81
N ALA A 17 15.21 5.54 28.03
CA ALA A 17 15.35 5.44 26.59
C ALA A 17 16.30 4.28 26.28
N PRO A 18 15.93 3.33 25.40
CA PRO A 18 16.82 2.21 25.09
C PRO A 18 18.14 2.79 24.61
N ALA A 19 19.23 2.36 25.26
CA ALA A 19 20.58 2.76 24.90
C ALA A 19 20.75 2.56 23.39
N ALA A 20 21.24 3.60 22.70
CA ALA A 20 21.52 3.56 21.28
C ALA A 20 22.46 2.39 21.00
N THR A 21 21.90 1.26 20.58
CA THR A 21 22.67 0.09 20.19
C THR A 21 23.35 0.44 18.87
N ALA A 22 24.65 0.14 18.79
CA ALA A 22 25.44 0.31 17.59
C ALA A 22 24.67 -0.24 16.37
N PRO A 23 24.75 0.42 15.19
CA PRO A 23 23.99 -0.01 14.03
C PRO A 23 24.33 -1.46 13.74
N LEU A 24 23.34 -2.33 13.92
CA LEU A 24 23.45 -3.74 13.54
C LEU A 24 23.82 -3.75 12.06
N SER A 25 25.06 -4.12 11.75
CA SER A 25 25.53 -4.40 10.40
C SER A 25 24.88 -5.70 9.96
N VAL A 26 23.58 -5.63 9.66
CA VAL A 26 22.88 -6.69 8.94
C VAL A 26 23.39 -6.59 7.50
N ASP A 27 24.15 -7.60 7.07
CA ASP A 27 24.42 -7.82 5.66
C ASP A 27 23.06 -8.01 4.96
N LEU A 28 22.53 -6.92 4.42
CA LEU A 28 21.37 -6.96 3.55
C LEU A 28 21.79 -7.83 2.35
N PRO A 29 21.04 -8.90 2.02
CA PRO A 29 21.34 -9.66 0.82
C PRO A 29 21.39 -8.69 -0.35
N ASN A 30 22.39 -8.85 -1.22
CA ASN A 30 22.55 -8.02 -2.41
C ASN A 30 21.36 -8.29 -3.35
N LEU A 31 20.25 -7.58 -3.11
CA LEU A 31 19.08 -7.64 -3.95
C LEU A 31 19.48 -6.89 -5.23
N PRO A 32 19.52 -7.56 -6.41
CA PRO A 32 19.76 -6.86 -7.66
C PRO A 32 18.79 -5.68 -7.73
N PRO A 33 19.17 -4.53 -8.33
CA PRO A 33 18.40 -3.31 -8.23
C PRO A 33 16.94 -3.58 -8.62
N THR A 34 16.11 -3.66 -7.58
CA THR A 34 14.67 -3.75 -7.72
C THR A 34 14.21 -2.52 -8.51
N VAL A 35 14.82 -1.37 -8.27
CA VAL A 35 14.53 -0.13 -8.99
C VAL A 35 15.30 -0.05 -10.30
N VAL A 36 14.59 0.14 -11.42
CA VAL A 36 15.20 0.36 -12.74
C VAL A 36 15.95 1.70 -12.74
N ALA A 37 17.27 1.64 -12.60
CA ALA A 37 18.13 2.82 -12.41
C ALA A 37 18.44 3.60 -13.71
N SER A 38 18.46 2.93 -14.87
CA SER A 38 18.76 3.57 -16.17
C SER A 38 17.55 4.38 -16.69
N SER A 39 17.79 5.64 -17.06
CA SER A 39 16.80 6.54 -17.66
C SER A 39 16.27 6.01 -18.99
N LEU A 40 17.16 5.54 -19.87
CA LEU A 40 16.80 4.92 -21.15
C LEU A 40 15.95 3.66 -20.95
N ARG A 41 16.36 2.77 -20.04
CA ARG A 41 15.61 1.54 -19.75
C ARG A 41 14.22 1.86 -19.17
N ARG A 42 14.12 2.86 -18.30
CA ARG A 42 12.81 3.36 -17.81
C ARG A 42 11.95 3.91 -18.94
N ALA A 43 12.51 4.73 -19.83
CA ALA A 43 11.77 5.30 -20.95
C ALA A 43 11.24 4.22 -21.89
N LEU A 44 12.08 3.23 -22.25
CA LEU A 44 11.68 2.07 -23.06
C LEU A 44 10.58 1.26 -22.36
N LEU A 45 10.76 0.95 -21.08
CA LEU A 45 9.79 0.20 -20.29
C LEU A 45 8.43 0.93 -20.21
N ASN A 46 8.45 2.24 -19.94
CA ASN A 46 7.24 3.06 -19.92
C ASN A 46 6.56 3.08 -21.30
N GLY A 47 7.33 3.11 -22.40
CA GLY A 47 6.81 2.95 -23.75
C GLY A 47 6.11 1.62 -23.97
N VAL A 48 6.74 0.51 -23.55
CA VAL A 48 6.16 -0.84 -23.65
C VAL A 48 4.88 -0.98 -22.83
N ILE A 49 4.88 -0.51 -21.58
CA ILE A 49 3.70 -0.53 -20.72
C ILE A 49 2.58 0.33 -21.35
N SER A 50 2.91 1.52 -21.87
CA SER A 50 1.94 2.37 -22.56
C SER A 50 1.32 1.69 -23.79
N LEU A 51 2.11 0.93 -24.56
CA LEU A 51 1.59 0.14 -25.68
C LEU A 51 0.65 -0.97 -25.19
N ALA A 52 0.97 -1.65 -24.08
CA ALA A 52 0.11 -2.65 -23.48
C ALA A 52 -1.22 -2.05 -22.99
N GLU A 53 -1.18 -0.87 -22.35
CA GLU A 53 -2.38 -0.14 -21.92
C GLU A 53 -3.23 0.28 -23.12
N LYS A 54 -2.61 0.84 -24.18
CA LYS A 54 -3.32 1.18 -25.42
C LYS A 54 -3.99 -0.03 -26.03
N LYS A 55 -3.32 -1.20 -26.07
CA LYS A 55 -3.92 -2.46 -26.52
C LYS A 55 -5.19 -2.79 -25.73
N LEU A 56 -5.17 -2.67 -24.39
CA LEU A 56 -6.36 -2.88 -23.55
C LEU A 56 -7.45 -1.85 -23.85
N VAL A 57 -7.10 -0.57 -24.03
CA VAL A 57 -8.04 0.50 -24.42
C VAL A 57 -8.77 0.14 -25.72
N PHE A 58 -8.04 -0.25 -26.77
CA PHE A 58 -8.62 -0.68 -28.04
C PHE A 58 -9.51 -1.92 -27.86
N GLN A 59 -9.07 -2.90 -27.08
CA GLN A 59 -9.83 -4.14 -26.83
C GLN A 59 -11.16 -3.89 -26.10
N TYR A 60 -11.18 -3.01 -25.09
CA TYR A 60 -12.38 -2.76 -24.27
C TYR A 60 -13.34 -1.73 -24.86
N LEU A 61 -12.82 -0.61 -25.38
CA LEU A 61 -13.68 0.48 -25.85
C LEU A 61 -14.18 0.27 -27.29
N ARG A 62 -13.42 -0.46 -28.11
CA ARG A 62 -13.70 -0.90 -29.50
C ARG A 62 -13.98 0.19 -30.54
N THR A 63 -14.58 1.32 -30.18
CA THR A 63 -14.96 2.39 -31.12
C THR A 63 -14.07 3.64 -30.96
N PRO A 64 -13.68 4.30 -32.08
CA PRO A 64 -12.88 5.52 -32.02
C PRO A 64 -13.50 6.62 -31.15
N ALA A 65 -14.82 6.79 -31.21
CA ALA A 65 -15.53 7.78 -30.40
C ALA A 65 -15.38 7.55 -28.89
N ARG A 66 -15.48 6.28 -28.44
CA ARG A 66 -15.28 5.94 -27.01
C ARG A 66 -13.83 6.14 -26.59
N ILE A 67 -12.88 5.78 -27.45
CA ILE A 67 -11.43 5.97 -27.20
C ILE A 67 -11.09 7.46 -27.06
N LEU A 68 -11.57 8.30 -27.98
CA LEU A 68 -11.37 9.76 -27.93
C LEU A 68 -11.99 10.36 -26.66
N ARG A 69 -13.18 9.89 -26.27
CA ARG A 69 -13.84 10.33 -25.03
C ARG A 69 -13.03 9.96 -23.79
N ALA A 70 -12.55 8.71 -23.70
CA ALA A 70 -11.72 8.26 -22.61
C ALA A 70 -10.40 9.04 -22.55
N ALA A 71 -9.73 9.23 -23.70
CA ALA A 71 -8.50 10.00 -23.79
C ALA A 71 -8.68 11.45 -23.30
N LYS A 72 -9.78 12.12 -23.69
CA LYS A 72 -10.09 13.48 -23.23
C LYS A 72 -10.28 13.54 -21.71
N GLN A 73 -10.97 12.57 -21.12
CA GLN A 73 -11.16 12.51 -19.66
C GLN A 73 -9.86 12.18 -18.91
N VAL A 74 -9.06 11.23 -19.41
CA VAL A 74 -7.74 10.92 -18.84
C VAL A 74 -6.84 12.15 -18.88
N GLN A 75 -6.82 12.87 -20.02
CA GLN A 75 -6.04 14.10 -20.15
C GLN A 75 -6.50 15.15 -19.14
N LEU A 76 -7.81 15.37 -18.99
CA LEU A 76 -8.38 16.29 -18.02
C LEU A 76 -7.94 15.93 -16.59
N LEU A 77 -8.17 14.68 -16.16
CA LEU A 77 -7.78 14.20 -14.82
C LEU A 77 -6.28 14.35 -14.58
N ARG A 78 -5.46 14.01 -15.58
CA ARG A 78 -4.02 14.17 -15.50
C ARG A 78 -3.62 15.63 -15.30
N THR A 79 -4.18 16.54 -16.10
CA THR A 79 -3.88 17.97 -15.97
C THR A 79 -4.38 18.55 -14.65
N THR A 80 -5.52 18.09 -14.13
CA THR A 80 -6.11 18.58 -12.87
C THR A 80 -5.32 18.10 -11.65
N TYR A 81 -4.92 16.83 -11.59
CA TYR A 81 -4.34 16.24 -10.37
C TYR A 81 -2.82 16.08 -10.41
N TYR A 82 -2.25 15.81 -11.58
CA TYR A 82 -0.85 15.42 -11.70
C TYR A 82 0.00 16.42 -12.51
N GLY A 83 -0.62 17.33 -13.28
CA GLY A 83 0.09 18.28 -14.12
C GLY A 83 1.12 17.60 -15.04
N GLU A 84 2.36 18.04 -14.94
CA GLU A 84 3.50 17.51 -15.70
C GLU A 84 4.21 16.33 -15.01
N TYR A 85 3.71 15.83 -13.87
CA TYR A 85 4.35 14.75 -13.14
C TYR A 85 4.61 13.53 -14.04
N GLN A 86 5.84 13.03 -13.95
CA GLN A 86 6.28 11.82 -14.62
C GLN A 86 6.77 10.81 -13.59
N VAL A 87 6.41 9.54 -13.79
CA VAL A 87 6.87 8.42 -12.97
C VAL A 87 8.39 8.34 -13.00
N GLN A 88 9.02 8.60 -11.86
CA GLN A 88 10.48 8.62 -11.72
C GLN A 88 11.08 7.26 -11.36
N LYS A 89 10.28 6.38 -10.73
CA LYS A 89 10.76 5.12 -10.17
C LYS A 89 9.91 3.96 -10.69
N VAL A 90 10.58 2.88 -11.08
CA VAL A 90 9.92 1.62 -11.45
C VAL A 90 10.64 0.48 -10.76
N ALA A 91 9.91 -0.34 -10.02
CA ALA A 91 10.43 -1.51 -9.32
C ALA A 91 10.12 -2.80 -10.10
N TYR A 92 11.09 -3.70 -10.28
CA TYR A 92 10.91 -5.04 -10.82
C TYR A 92 11.03 -6.07 -9.69
N VAL A 93 9.91 -6.70 -9.35
CA VAL A 93 9.80 -7.68 -8.25
C VAL A 93 9.02 -8.88 -8.76
N ALA A 94 9.56 -10.08 -8.55
CA ALA A 94 8.88 -11.35 -8.85
C ALA A 94 8.25 -11.41 -10.26
N GLY A 95 8.99 -10.96 -11.28
CA GLY A 95 8.51 -10.98 -12.67
C GLY A 95 7.65 -9.80 -13.10
N ARG A 96 7.36 -8.84 -12.20
CA ARG A 96 6.41 -7.74 -12.43
C ARG A 96 7.06 -6.38 -12.19
N TYR A 97 6.64 -5.40 -12.98
CA TYR A 97 7.04 -4.00 -12.92
C TYR A 97 5.98 -3.15 -12.22
N TYR A 98 6.38 -2.45 -11.17
CA TYR A 98 5.56 -1.56 -10.35
C TYR A 98 6.02 -0.12 -10.55
N GLN A 99 5.17 0.70 -11.16
CA GLN A 99 5.41 2.13 -11.34
C GLN A 99 5.02 2.94 -10.10
N GLU A 100 4.03 2.42 -9.36
CA GLU A 100 3.50 2.97 -8.11
C GLU A 100 2.86 1.81 -7.32
N PHE A 101 2.67 1.97 -6.01
CA PHE A 101 2.10 0.91 -5.19
C PHE A 101 0.57 0.81 -5.32
N GLN A 102 -0.10 1.90 -5.73
CA GLN A 102 -1.56 1.97 -5.92
C GLN A 102 -2.04 1.35 -7.24
N LYS A 103 -1.11 0.82 -8.03
CA LYS A 103 -1.37 0.14 -9.30
C LYS A 103 -0.77 -1.25 -9.21
N PRO A 104 -1.52 -2.31 -9.56
CA PRO A 104 -0.96 -3.64 -9.61
C PRO A 104 0.24 -3.71 -10.57
N GLY A 105 1.24 -4.53 -10.27
CA GLY A 105 2.43 -4.66 -11.13
C GLY A 105 2.11 -5.31 -12.49
N TRP A 106 2.70 -4.80 -13.57
CA TRP A 106 2.59 -5.34 -14.93
C TRP A 106 3.74 -6.31 -15.27
N PRO A 107 3.54 -7.42 -15.99
CA PRO A 107 2.26 -7.95 -16.47
C PRO A 107 1.53 -8.74 -15.37
N SER A 108 0.21 -8.55 -15.24
CA SER A 108 -0.63 -9.40 -14.37
C SER A 108 -2.12 -9.30 -14.73
N ALA A 109 -2.89 -10.31 -14.31
CA ALA A 109 -4.35 -10.27 -14.41
C ALA A 109 -4.94 -9.11 -13.59
N ALA A 110 -4.38 -8.83 -12.41
CA ALA A 110 -4.75 -7.70 -11.57
C ALA A 110 -4.55 -6.35 -12.30
N PHE A 111 -3.44 -6.18 -13.02
CA PHE A 111 -3.20 -4.98 -13.84
C PHE A 111 -4.26 -4.83 -14.94
N ASN A 112 -4.54 -5.90 -15.68
CA ASN A 112 -5.54 -5.86 -16.76
C ASN A 112 -6.93 -5.52 -16.22
N SER A 113 -7.32 -6.13 -15.10
CA SER A 113 -8.58 -5.86 -14.39
C SER A 113 -8.64 -4.41 -13.91
N TYR A 114 -7.55 -3.91 -13.34
CA TYR A 114 -7.42 -2.52 -12.92
C TYR A 114 -7.67 -1.56 -14.09
N ILE A 115 -6.99 -1.75 -15.22
CA ILE A 115 -7.18 -0.89 -16.40
C ILE A 115 -8.61 -1.00 -16.94
N ALA A 116 -9.18 -2.20 -17.02
CA ALA A 116 -10.54 -2.42 -17.50
C ALA A 116 -11.58 -1.67 -16.65
N THR A 117 -11.52 -1.81 -15.33
CA THR A 117 -12.44 -1.13 -14.41
C THR A 117 -12.25 0.38 -14.43
N THR A 118 -11.00 0.89 -14.50
CA THR A 118 -10.75 2.33 -14.63
C THR A 118 -11.35 2.89 -15.92
N LEU A 119 -11.14 2.21 -17.06
CA LEU A 119 -11.75 2.60 -18.33
C LEU A 119 -13.28 2.57 -18.26
N ASN A 120 -13.86 1.59 -17.58
CA ASN A 120 -15.30 1.45 -17.45
C ASN A 120 -15.93 2.55 -16.58
N ARG A 121 -15.20 3.11 -15.61
CA ARG A 121 -15.63 4.28 -14.83
C ARG A 121 -15.61 5.57 -15.66
N LEU A 122 -14.65 5.69 -16.57
CA LEU A 122 -14.51 6.84 -17.47
C LEU A 122 -15.55 6.81 -18.60
N VAL A 123 -15.58 5.69 -19.33
CA VAL A 123 -16.48 5.45 -20.45
C VAL A 123 -17.10 4.06 -20.28
N PRO A 124 -18.31 3.97 -19.70
CA PRO A 124 -18.95 2.69 -19.44
C PRO A 124 -19.12 1.83 -20.69
N PHE A 125 -18.58 0.61 -20.62
CA PHE A 125 -18.78 -0.45 -21.62
C PHE A 125 -19.35 -1.74 -20.99
N ARG A 126 -19.30 -1.84 -19.65
CA ARG A 126 -19.92 -2.87 -18.78
C ARG A 126 -20.44 -2.22 -17.49
N PRO A 127 -21.52 -1.43 -17.54
CA PRO A 127 -21.95 -0.57 -16.42
C PRO A 127 -22.23 -1.33 -15.11
N THR A 128 -22.56 -2.62 -15.18
CA THR A 128 -22.85 -3.48 -14.03
C THR A 128 -21.63 -4.17 -13.42
N GLN A 129 -20.42 -3.99 -13.97
CA GLN A 129 -19.20 -4.71 -13.56
C GLN A 129 -18.09 -3.80 -13.01
N ASN A 130 -18.45 -2.72 -12.32
CA ASN A 130 -17.47 -1.90 -11.61
C ASN A 130 -17.06 -2.56 -10.28
N ALA A 131 -15.99 -3.34 -10.31
CA ALA A 131 -15.41 -3.94 -9.11
C ALA A 131 -14.74 -2.87 -8.22
N VAL A 132 -14.77 -3.09 -6.91
CA VAL A 132 -13.86 -2.44 -5.97
C VAL A 132 -12.46 -2.91 -6.34
N GLN A 133 -11.51 -1.99 -6.53
CA GLN A 133 -10.13 -2.35 -6.94
C GLN A 133 -9.18 -2.46 -5.76
N MET A 134 -9.39 -1.62 -4.76
CA MET A 134 -8.48 -1.39 -3.64
C MET A 134 -9.28 -1.37 -2.34
N VAL A 135 -8.79 -2.08 -1.33
CA VAL A 135 -9.36 -2.10 0.01
C VAL A 135 -8.27 -1.81 1.03
N PHE A 136 -8.48 -0.81 1.88
CA PHE A 136 -7.70 -0.61 3.09
C PHE A 136 -8.41 -1.32 4.24
N LEU A 137 -7.76 -2.35 4.79
CA LEU A 137 -8.30 -3.17 5.86
C LEU A 137 -7.57 -2.86 7.16
N ALA A 138 -8.20 -2.05 8.02
CA ALA A 138 -7.70 -1.78 9.36
C ALA A 138 -7.91 -3.00 10.27
N ILE A 139 -6.88 -3.82 10.45
CA ILE A 139 -6.99 -5.13 11.13
C ILE A 139 -6.91 -5.02 12.66
N THR A 140 -6.52 -3.86 13.18
CA THR A 140 -6.27 -3.63 14.60
C THR A 140 -6.51 -2.17 14.97
N LYS A 141 -6.92 -1.94 16.22
CA LYS A 141 -6.90 -0.60 16.84
C LYS A 141 -5.68 -0.43 17.75
N LYS A 142 -4.92 -1.49 18.04
CA LYS A 142 -3.69 -1.40 18.84
C LYS A 142 -2.59 -0.69 18.05
N CYS A 143 -1.98 0.31 18.68
CA CYS A 143 -0.81 1.01 18.15
C CYS A 143 0.13 1.35 19.32
N PRO A 144 1.44 1.05 19.21
CA PRO A 144 2.41 1.41 20.24
C PRO A 144 2.90 2.86 20.11
N LEU A 145 2.51 3.58 19.07
CA LEU A 145 2.98 4.93 18.77
C LEU A 145 1.95 6.00 19.15
N ALA A 146 2.44 7.23 19.28
CA ALA A 146 1.71 8.41 19.71
C ALA A 146 1.86 9.57 18.69
N CYS A 147 1.72 9.28 17.40
CA CYS A 147 1.95 10.27 16.33
C CYS A 147 1.02 11.50 16.42
N GLU A 148 1.59 12.70 16.28
CA GLU A 148 0.85 13.98 16.37
C GLU A 148 -0.30 14.09 15.36
N HIS A 149 -0.14 13.53 14.16
CA HIS A 149 -1.13 13.60 13.08
C HIS A 149 -2.12 12.43 13.06
N CYS A 150 -2.10 11.55 14.07
CA CYS A 150 -2.91 10.34 14.05
C CYS A 150 -4.41 10.66 14.10
N PHE A 151 -5.09 10.53 12.95
CA PHE A 151 -6.53 10.80 12.84
C PHE A 151 -7.40 9.80 13.62
N GLU A 152 -6.84 8.65 14.04
CA GLU A 152 -7.53 7.62 14.83
C GLU A 152 -7.29 7.76 16.34
N TRP A 153 -6.63 8.83 16.82
CA TRP A 153 -6.17 8.98 18.21
C TRP A 153 -7.20 8.55 19.27
N ASN A 154 -8.42 9.08 19.18
CA ASN A 154 -9.49 8.82 20.15
C ASN A 154 -10.09 7.40 20.05
N ALA A 155 -9.80 6.67 18.97
CA ALA A 155 -10.27 5.32 18.71
C ALA A 155 -9.17 4.25 18.82
N LEU A 156 -7.91 4.65 19.02
CA LEU A 156 -6.80 3.74 19.23
C LEU A 156 -6.95 2.98 20.55
N ASN A 157 -6.30 1.82 20.60
CA ASN A 157 -6.19 0.95 21.76
C ASN A 157 -7.52 0.47 22.38
N GLN A 158 -8.64 0.66 21.68
CA GLN A 158 -9.92 0.03 22.02
C GLN A 158 -9.83 -1.51 21.92
N ARG A 159 -10.87 -2.20 22.38
CA ARG A 159 -10.97 -3.65 22.30
C ARG A 159 -10.99 -4.10 20.84
N GLU A 160 -10.20 -5.11 20.52
CA GLU A 160 -10.21 -5.75 19.21
C GLU A 160 -11.59 -6.36 18.92
N LYS A 161 -12.09 -6.11 17.71
CA LYS A 161 -13.42 -6.58 17.26
C LYS A 161 -13.34 -7.64 16.16
N LEU A 162 -12.20 -7.72 15.45
CA LEU A 162 -12.01 -8.63 14.34
C LEU A 162 -11.17 -9.84 14.79
N SER A 163 -11.75 -11.03 14.70
CA SER A 163 -11.02 -12.29 14.83
C SER A 163 -10.26 -12.62 13.53
N LEU A 164 -9.32 -13.57 13.60
CA LEU A 164 -8.66 -14.09 12.40
C LEU A 164 -9.67 -14.69 11.40
N ALA A 165 -10.72 -15.35 11.89
CA ALA A 165 -11.77 -15.91 11.03
C ALA A 165 -12.54 -14.82 10.26
N ASP A 166 -12.80 -13.68 10.90
CA ASP A 166 -13.42 -12.53 10.26
C ASP A 166 -12.51 -11.98 9.16
N LEU A 167 -11.21 -11.80 9.45
CA LEU A 167 -10.24 -11.30 8.48
C LEU A 167 -10.16 -12.20 7.23
N ARG A 168 -10.09 -13.52 7.42
CA ARG A 168 -10.11 -14.50 6.32
C ARG A 168 -11.38 -14.39 5.48
N THR A 169 -12.54 -14.32 6.14
CA THR A 169 -13.84 -14.21 5.49
C THR A 169 -13.96 -12.90 4.70
N MET A 170 -13.53 -11.78 5.27
CA MET A 170 -13.51 -10.48 4.61
C MET A 170 -12.62 -10.50 3.36
N VAL A 171 -11.38 -10.99 3.48
CA VAL A 171 -10.45 -11.08 2.35
C VAL A 171 -11.02 -11.97 1.25
N ALA A 172 -11.50 -13.17 1.58
CA ALA A 172 -12.13 -14.06 0.59
C ALA A 172 -13.30 -13.37 -0.13
N ASN A 173 -14.19 -12.69 0.61
CA ASN A 173 -15.32 -11.96 0.03
C ASN A 173 -14.90 -10.79 -0.89
N PHE A 174 -13.79 -10.12 -0.58
CA PHE A 174 -13.23 -9.09 -1.46
C PHE A 174 -12.63 -9.70 -2.72
N GLN A 175 -11.93 -10.83 -2.60
CA GLN A 175 -11.34 -11.52 -3.74
C GLN A 175 -12.41 -12.07 -4.71
N THR A 176 -13.51 -12.63 -4.20
CA THR A 176 -14.62 -13.10 -5.07
C THR A 176 -15.30 -11.96 -5.84
N ARG A 177 -15.18 -10.72 -5.36
CA ARG A 177 -15.68 -9.51 -6.02
C ARG A 177 -14.67 -8.84 -6.95
N GLY A 178 -13.50 -9.44 -7.14
CA GLY A 178 -12.49 -8.97 -8.10
C GLY A 178 -11.58 -7.85 -7.57
N VAL A 179 -11.43 -7.71 -6.25
CA VAL A 179 -10.47 -6.78 -5.66
C VAL A 179 -9.05 -7.14 -6.07
N THR A 180 -8.37 -6.17 -6.67
CA THR A 180 -7.01 -6.36 -7.19
C THR A 180 -5.94 -6.09 -6.15
N GLN A 181 -6.22 -5.28 -5.11
CA GLN A 181 -5.25 -4.92 -4.08
C GLN A 181 -5.90 -4.81 -2.70
N ILE A 182 -5.24 -5.37 -1.68
CA ILE A 182 -5.63 -5.24 -0.27
C ILE A 182 -4.45 -4.70 0.53
N PHE A 183 -4.72 -3.68 1.34
CA PHE A 183 -3.75 -2.98 2.17
C PHE A 183 -4.06 -3.26 3.64
N PHE A 184 -3.25 -4.07 4.31
CA PHE A 184 -3.31 -4.22 5.75
C PHE A 184 -2.84 -2.93 6.43
N SER A 185 -3.68 -2.41 7.30
CA SER A 185 -3.47 -1.17 8.04
C SER A 185 -4.14 -1.28 9.42
N GLY A 186 -4.58 -0.17 9.99
CA GLY A 186 -5.02 -0.04 11.38
C GLY A 186 -3.87 0.42 12.25
N GLY A 187 -4.12 0.62 13.55
CA GLY A 187 -3.20 1.25 14.51
C GLY A 187 -1.72 1.01 14.16
N GLU A 188 -1.22 -0.18 14.47
CA GLU A 188 -0.01 -0.73 13.85
C GLU A 188 -0.27 -2.19 13.45
N PRO A 189 -0.42 -2.53 12.16
CA PRO A 189 -0.75 -3.89 11.74
C PRO A 189 0.32 -4.92 12.12
N MET A 190 1.58 -4.53 12.29
CA MET A 190 2.66 -5.44 12.68
C MET A 190 2.50 -6.04 14.08
N VAL A 191 1.60 -5.51 14.92
CA VAL A 191 1.21 -6.15 16.20
C VAL A 191 0.38 -7.42 15.98
N ARG A 192 -0.24 -7.58 14.79
CA ARG A 192 -1.03 -8.76 14.37
C ARG A 192 -0.37 -9.51 13.22
N ILE A 193 0.97 -9.57 13.20
CA ILE A 193 1.72 -10.23 12.12
C ILE A 193 1.28 -11.69 11.88
N ASN A 194 1.04 -12.45 12.94
CA ASN A 194 0.63 -13.85 12.81
C ASN A 194 -0.70 -13.99 12.06
N ASP A 195 -1.66 -13.09 12.32
CA ASP A 195 -2.93 -13.09 11.60
C ASP A 195 -2.74 -12.71 10.13
N MET A 196 -1.87 -11.74 9.83
CA MET A 196 -1.55 -11.39 8.45
C MET A 196 -0.93 -12.57 7.70
N LEU A 197 0.01 -13.30 8.32
CA LEU A 197 0.61 -14.50 7.72
C LEU A 197 -0.46 -15.56 7.43
N GLU A 198 -1.36 -15.79 8.37
CA GLU A 198 -2.45 -16.76 8.25
C GLU A 198 -3.49 -16.38 7.19
N VAL A 199 -3.76 -15.09 7.00
CA VAL A 199 -4.61 -14.59 5.93
C VAL A 199 -3.92 -14.76 4.57
N LEU A 200 -2.67 -14.30 4.45
CA LEU A 200 -1.88 -14.35 3.23
C LEU A 200 -1.74 -15.79 2.70
N ARG A 201 -1.41 -16.76 3.57
CA ARG A 201 -1.29 -18.19 3.20
C ARG A 201 -2.58 -18.79 2.65
N THR A 202 -3.74 -18.28 3.07
CA THR A 202 -5.05 -18.78 2.63
C THR A 202 -5.67 -17.96 1.51
N ALA A 203 -5.08 -16.83 1.14
CA ALA A 203 -5.61 -15.95 0.11
C ALA A 203 -5.47 -16.58 -1.27
N SER A 204 -6.45 -16.33 -2.14
CA SER A 204 -6.38 -16.74 -3.53
C SER A 204 -5.36 -15.91 -4.30
N SER A 205 -4.77 -16.47 -5.36
CA SER A 205 -3.91 -15.71 -6.27
C SER A 205 -4.69 -14.60 -6.99
N GLY A 206 -4.00 -13.57 -7.46
CA GLY A 206 -4.58 -12.51 -8.30
C GLY A 206 -4.95 -11.22 -7.56
N THR A 207 -4.72 -11.17 -6.24
CA THR A 207 -4.77 -9.95 -5.43
C THR A 207 -3.38 -9.64 -4.91
N ASP A 208 -2.95 -8.38 -5.05
CA ASP A 208 -1.71 -7.90 -4.43
C ASP A 208 -1.97 -7.48 -2.99
N PHE A 209 -1.12 -7.91 -2.07
CA PHE A 209 -1.23 -7.60 -0.65
C PHE A 209 -0.13 -6.66 -0.20
N TRP A 210 -0.49 -5.61 0.52
CA TRP A 210 0.42 -4.58 1.00
C TRP A 210 0.25 -4.38 2.50
N VAL A 211 1.30 -3.96 3.18
CA VAL A 211 1.23 -3.52 4.59
C VAL A 211 1.60 -2.05 4.68
N PHE A 212 0.77 -1.26 5.36
CA PHE A 212 1.09 0.11 5.76
C PHE A 212 1.51 0.09 7.23
N THR A 213 2.77 0.40 7.52
CA THR A 213 3.34 0.28 8.85
C THR A 213 4.15 1.51 9.22
N SER A 214 4.30 1.77 10.53
CA SER A 214 5.29 2.70 11.05
C SER A 214 6.72 2.15 10.97
N GLY A 215 6.88 0.85 10.72
CA GLY A 215 8.15 0.13 10.84
C GLY A 215 8.33 -0.53 12.20
N PHE A 216 7.46 -0.27 13.18
CA PHE A 216 7.46 -0.98 14.45
C PHE A 216 7.32 -2.49 14.23
N ASN A 217 8.19 -3.29 14.89
CA ASN A 217 8.25 -4.75 14.75
C ASN A 217 8.50 -5.25 13.31
N PHE A 218 8.94 -4.38 12.39
CA PHE A 218 9.26 -4.75 11.01
C PHE A 218 10.71 -5.23 10.86
N THR A 219 11.03 -6.33 11.55
CA THR A 219 12.36 -6.95 11.52
C THR A 219 12.62 -7.66 10.19
N SER A 220 13.89 -7.95 9.88
CA SER A 220 14.28 -8.73 8.69
C SER A 220 13.62 -10.12 8.66
N ALA A 221 13.50 -10.79 9.81
CA ALA A 221 12.82 -12.08 9.91
C ALA A 221 11.32 -11.96 9.60
N ASN A 222 10.65 -10.95 10.16
CA ASN A 222 9.23 -10.69 9.89
C ASN A 222 8.99 -10.33 8.42
N ALA A 223 9.87 -9.54 7.81
CA ALA A 223 9.82 -9.22 6.38
C ALA A 223 9.96 -10.48 5.50
N GLN A 224 10.85 -11.41 5.87
CA GLN A 224 11.01 -12.69 5.18
C GLN A 224 9.77 -13.57 5.30
N HIS A 225 9.20 -13.71 6.50
CA HIS A 225 7.96 -14.46 6.72
C HIS A 225 6.80 -13.90 5.89
N LEU A 226 6.62 -12.58 5.90
CA LEU A 226 5.57 -11.93 5.11
C LEU A 226 5.76 -12.14 3.61
N ARG A 227 7.00 -12.00 3.11
CA ARG A 227 7.32 -12.28 1.71
C ARG A 227 7.01 -13.72 1.32
N GLN A 228 7.42 -14.69 2.15
CA GLN A 228 7.16 -16.11 1.92
C GLN A 228 5.67 -16.43 1.93
N ALA A 229 4.89 -15.74 2.78
CA ALA A 229 3.44 -15.89 2.84
C ALA A 229 2.70 -15.27 1.62
N GLY A 230 3.38 -14.47 0.80
CA GLY A 230 2.80 -13.88 -0.42
C GLY A 230 2.57 -12.37 -0.35
N LEU A 231 3.14 -11.67 0.63
CA LEU A 231 3.07 -10.21 0.66
C LEU A 231 3.76 -9.59 -0.56
N THR A 232 3.09 -8.64 -1.22
CA THR A 232 3.59 -7.96 -2.42
C THR A 232 4.59 -6.86 -2.07
N GLY A 233 4.29 -6.05 -1.06
CA GLY A 233 5.16 -4.95 -0.65
C GLY A 233 4.72 -4.25 0.61
N VAL A 234 5.49 -3.23 1.00
CA VAL A 234 5.25 -2.45 2.21
C VAL A 234 5.36 -0.96 1.93
N SER A 235 4.55 -0.18 2.64
CA SER A 235 4.68 1.26 2.76
C SER A 235 5.11 1.56 4.20
N ILE A 236 6.30 2.12 4.35
CA ILE A 236 6.87 2.49 5.66
C ILE A 236 6.71 3.99 5.82
N SER A 237 6.18 4.38 6.96
CA SER A 237 5.88 5.78 7.23
C SER A 237 7.12 6.51 7.77
N LEU A 238 7.60 7.53 7.04
CA LEU A 238 8.78 8.32 7.37
C LEU A 238 8.43 9.81 7.29
N ASP A 239 8.29 10.47 8.44
CA ASP A 239 7.80 11.86 8.49
C ASP A 239 8.90 12.91 8.62
N HIS A 240 10.12 12.49 8.92
CA HIS A 240 11.24 13.42 9.03
C HIS A 240 12.56 12.71 8.71
N HIS A 241 13.50 13.43 8.09
CA HIS A 241 14.82 12.90 7.74
C HIS A 241 15.79 12.90 8.94
N GLU A 242 15.69 13.90 9.83
CA GLU A 242 16.37 13.90 11.13
C GLU A 242 15.69 12.92 12.11
N PRO A 243 16.42 11.94 12.68
CA PRO A 243 15.85 10.92 13.56
C PRO A 243 15.16 11.48 14.81
N ALA A 244 15.78 12.45 15.48
CA ALA A 244 15.24 13.03 16.72
C ALA A 244 13.85 13.66 16.50
N ARG A 245 13.67 14.37 15.39
CA ARG A 245 12.40 14.99 15.02
C ARG A 245 11.37 13.96 14.56
N HIS A 246 11.80 12.91 13.84
CA HIS A 246 10.92 11.81 13.46
C HIS A 246 10.34 11.10 14.69
N ASN A 247 11.19 10.79 15.67
CA ASN A 247 10.78 10.14 16.91
C ASN A 247 9.86 11.05 17.72
N ALA A 248 10.22 12.32 17.93
CA ALA A 248 9.37 13.27 18.65
C ALA A 248 7.95 13.38 18.03
N PHE A 249 7.87 13.42 16.70
CA PHE A 249 6.59 13.50 15.98
C PHE A 249 5.75 12.21 16.05
N ARG A 250 6.39 11.05 16.27
CA ARG A 250 5.73 9.74 16.34
C ARG A 250 5.52 9.21 17.76
N GLY A 251 6.10 9.86 18.77
CA GLY A 251 6.10 9.45 20.18
C GLY A 251 6.95 8.21 20.42
#